data_AF-A0AAV6TRU5-F1
#
_entry.id   AF-A0AAV6TRU5-F1
#
_cell.length_a   1.000
_cell.length_b   1.000
_cell.length_c   1.000
_cell.angle_alpha   90.00
_cell.angle_beta   90.00
_cell.angle_gamma   90.00
#
_symmetry.space_group_name_H-M   'P 1'
#
loop_
_entity.id
_entity.type
_entity.pdbx_description
1 polymer ?
#
loop_
_entity_poly.entity_id
_entity_poly.type
_entity_poly.pdbx_seq_one_letter_code
_entity_poly.pdbx_strand_id
1 'polypeptide(L)' 'MYAFNSSRCPGPIWTRLKPSENRLINKFDFDSIMLYGERTFSKDGWGRSMKAKKKGIKIKDVMAKVN' A
#
# COMPACT_ATOMS: atom_id res chain seq x y z
N MET A 1 -9.21 -0.49 0.72
CA MET A 1 -8.46 -1.74 0.48
C MET A 1 -7.67 -1.61 -0.82
N TYR A 2 -6.34 -1.62 -0.77
CA TYR A 2 -5.47 -1.65 -1.96
C TYR A 2 -5.26 -3.08 -2.46
N ALA A 3 -4.84 -3.23 -3.72
CA ALA A 3 -4.43 -4.50 -4.28
C ALA A 3 -2.91 -4.55 -4.34
N PHE A 4 -2.32 -5.57 -3.74
CA PHE A 4 -0.96 -5.98 -4.10
C PHE A 4 -1.05 -6.73 -5.42
N ASN A 5 -0.18 -6.38 -6.36
CA ASN A 5 -0.03 -7.19 -7.56
C ASN A 5 0.81 -8.41 -7.18
N SER A 6 0.14 -9.49 -6.73
CA SER A 6 0.74 -10.67 -6.10
C SER A 6 1.67 -11.51 -7.00
N SER A 7 1.88 -11.09 -8.24
CA SER A 7 2.55 -11.88 -9.28
C SER A 7 4.08 -11.79 -9.25
N ARG A 8 4.71 -10.97 -8.38
CA ARG A 8 6.17 -10.74 -8.42
C ARG A 8 6.91 -10.78 -7.07
N CYS A 9 6.48 -11.67 -6.15
CA CYS A 9 7.10 -12.01 -4.84
C CYS A 9 6.45 -11.29 -3.63
N PRO A 10 5.50 -11.93 -2.92
CA PRO A 10 5.01 -11.42 -1.66
C PRO A 10 6.02 -11.77 -0.56
N GLY A 11 7.03 -10.93 -0.36
CA GLY A 11 7.84 -10.97 0.86
C GLY A 11 6.99 -10.71 2.11
N PRO A 12 7.53 -10.97 3.32
CA PRO A 12 6.79 -10.87 4.58
C PRO A 12 6.13 -9.49 4.82
N ILE A 13 6.68 -8.42 4.23
CA ILE A 13 6.14 -7.05 4.32
C ILE A 13 4.75 -6.88 3.68
N TRP A 14 4.37 -7.77 2.77
CA TRP A 14 3.08 -7.71 2.05
C TRP A 14 2.00 -8.62 2.66
N THR A 15 2.34 -9.34 3.72
CA THR A 15 1.40 -10.21 4.43
C THR A 15 0.41 -9.36 5.21
N ARG A 16 -0.89 -9.63 5.00
CA ARG A 16 -1.96 -8.96 5.75
C ARG A 16 -2.06 -9.56 7.15
N LEU A 17 -2.27 -8.69 8.15
CA LEU A 17 -2.65 -9.10 9.49
C LEU A 17 -4.01 -9.84 9.47
N LYS A 18 -4.17 -10.81 10.37
CA LYS A 18 -5.46 -11.47 10.60
C LYS A 18 -6.45 -10.50 11.23
N PRO A 19 -7.77 -10.73 11.11
CA PRO A 19 -8.77 -9.89 11.78
C PRO A 19 -8.59 -9.81 13.30
N SER A 20 -8.12 -10.89 13.94
CA SER A 20 -7.80 -10.92 15.38
C SER A 20 -6.56 -10.11 15.75
N GLU A 21 -5.69 -9.82 14.78
CA GLU A 21 -4.43 -9.06 14.95
C GLU A 21 -4.60 -7.58 14.55
N ASN A 22 -5.76 -7.20 13.98
CA ASN A 22 -6.01 -5.85 13.47
C ASN A 22 -7.36 -5.31 13.94
N ARG A 23 -7.33 -4.32 14.82
CA ARG A 23 -8.52 -3.60 15.28
C ARG A 23 -8.83 -2.43 14.34
N LEU A 24 -9.97 -2.50 13.64
CA LEU A 24 -10.44 -1.39 12.80
C LEU A 24 -11.05 -0.29 13.67
N ILE A 25 -10.37 0.87 13.73
CA ILE A 25 -10.84 2.04 14.48
C ILE A 25 -11.49 3.07 13.54
N ASN A 26 -11.04 3.13 12.28
CA ASN A 26 -11.50 4.08 11.28
C ASN A 26 -11.58 3.45 9.88
N LYS A 27 -12.10 4.22 8.91
CA LYS A 27 -12.08 3.85 7.49
C LYS A 27 -10.65 3.88 6.95
N PHE A 28 -10.40 3.12 5.89
CA PHE A 28 -9.10 3.09 5.23
C PHE A 28 -8.72 4.46 4.67
N ASP A 29 -7.58 4.98 5.08
CA ASP A 29 -7.03 6.28 4.68
C ASP A 29 -5.89 6.11 3.66
N PHE A 30 -6.05 6.71 2.48
CA PHE A 30 -5.06 6.66 1.39
C PHE A 30 -3.92 7.68 1.57
N ASP A 31 -4.14 8.71 2.39
CA ASP A 31 -3.17 9.77 2.66
C ASP A 31 -2.41 9.53 3.99
N SER A 32 -2.72 8.45 4.70
CA SER A 32 -2.01 8.06 5.93
C SER A 32 -0.50 8.00 5.72
N ILE A 33 0.25 8.58 6.67
CA ILE A 33 1.72 8.55 6.68
C ILE A 33 2.27 7.12 6.77
N MET A 34 1.48 6.20 7.35
CA MET A 34 1.84 4.78 7.51
C MET A 34 1.61 3.96 6.23
N LEU A 35 0.99 4.53 5.19
CA LEU A 35 0.75 3.83 3.94
C LEU A 35 1.93 4.04 2.97
N TYR A 36 2.57 2.94 2.57
CA TYR A 36 3.59 2.91 1.54
C TYR A 36 3.10 3.47 0.18
N GLY A 37 4.04 3.94 -0.65
CA GLY A 37 3.76 4.44 -2.00
C GLY A 37 3.60 3.33 -3.04
N GLU A 38 3.08 3.65 -4.23
CA GLU A 38 2.78 2.65 -5.28
C GLU A 38 4.01 1.87 -5.76
N ARG A 39 5.21 2.42 -5.56
CA ARG A 39 6.49 1.85 -6.04
C ARG A 39 7.38 1.32 -4.93
N THR A 40 6.96 1.39 -3.67
CA THR A 40 7.78 0.93 -2.55
C THR A 40 8.10 -0.56 -2.73
N PHE A 41 9.39 -0.92 -2.59
CA PHE A 41 9.93 -2.25 -2.87
C PHE A 41 9.66 -2.79 -4.30
N SER A 42 9.46 -1.92 -5.29
CA SER A 42 9.47 -2.39 -6.69
C SER A 42 10.83 -2.98 -7.05
N LYS A 43 10.81 -4.11 -7.76
CA LYS A 43 12.03 -4.81 -8.22
C LYS A 43 12.92 -3.95 -9.11
N ASP A 44 12.33 -3.05 -9.88
CA ASP A 44 12.99 -2.18 -10.86
C ASP A 44 12.95 -0.69 -10.48
N GLY A 45 12.36 -0.32 -9.34
CA GLY A 45 12.15 1.07 -8.94
C GLY A 45 11.05 1.84 -9.71
N TRP A 46 10.49 1.27 -10.79
CA TRP A 46 9.54 1.95 -11.68
C TRP A 46 8.15 1.32 -11.67
N GLY A 47 8.11 0.00 -11.65
CA GLY A 47 6.92 -0.84 -11.57
C GLY A 47 6.11 -0.55 -10.30
N ARG A 48 4.80 -0.68 -10.41
CA ARG A 48 3.92 -0.51 -9.24
C ARG A 48 3.80 -1.83 -8.50
N SER A 49 4.28 -1.87 -7.26
CA SER A 49 4.07 -2.99 -6.33
C SER A 49 2.65 -2.96 -5.74
N MET A 50 2.05 -1.76 -5.66
CA MET A 50 0.72 -1.53 -5.11
C MET A 50 -0.15 -0.67 -6.03
N LYS A 51 -1.46 -0.92 -6.02
CA LYS A 51 -2.43 -0.04 -6.67
C LYS A 51 -3.71 0.09 -5.85
N ALA A 52 -4.25 1.30 -5.77
CA ALA A 52 -5.57 1.50 -5.19
C ALA A 52 -6.64 0.79 -6.04
N LYS A 53 -7.53 0.03 -5.38
CA LYS A 53 -8.70 -0.56 -6.07
C LYS A 53 -9.75 0.50 -6.42
N LYS A 54 -9.81 1.59 -5.66
CA LYS A 54 -10.72 2.72 -5.90
C LYS A 54 -10.23 3.51 -7.12
N LYS A 55 -11.10 3.66 -8.13
CA LYS A 55 -10.78 4.42 -9.35
C LYS A 55 -10.47 5.88 -9.00
N GLY A 56 -9.48 6.46 -9.70
CA GLY A 56 -9.07 7.86 -9.53
C GLY A 56 -8.13 8.11 -8.34
N ILE A 57 -7.84 7.10 -7.51
CA ILE A 57 -6.89 7.24 -6.41
C ILE A 57 -5.49 6.82 -6.85
N LYS A 58 -4.51 7.70 -6.64
CA LYS A 58 -3.09 7.42 -6.77
C LYS A 58 -2.48 7.39 -5.37
N ILE A 59 -1.79 6.32 -5.00
CA ILE A 59 -1.12 6.24 -3.70
C ILE A 59 0.18 7.05 -3.78
N LYS A 60 0.28 8.13 -3.01
CA LYS A 60 1.47 8.99 -3.00
C LYS A 60 2.63 8.29 -2.27
N ASP A 61 3.86 8.58 -2.68
CA ASP A 61 5.04 8.21 -1.92
C ASP A 61 5.09 8.98 -0.59
N VAL A 62 5.78 8.41 0.40
CA VAL A 62 5.85 8.96 1.78
C VAL A 62 6.33 10.41 1.76
N MET A 63 7.37 10.72 0.98
CA MET A 63 7.92 12.07 0.86
C MET A 63 6.93 13.10 0.31
N ALA A 64 5.92 12.67 -0.45
CA ALA A 64 4.89 13.54 -1.00
C ALA A 64 3.68 13.73 -0.06
N LYS A 65 3.68 13.10 1.12
CA LYS A 65 2.64 13.23 2.15
C LYS A 65 3.02 14.13 3.31
N VAL A 66 4.32 14.44 3.47
CA VAL A 66 4.88 15.20 4.59
C VAL A 66 4.98 16.71 4.29
N ASN A 67 4.56 17.13 3.10
CA ASN A 67 4.61 18.53 2.64
C ASN A 67 3.22 19.16 2.60
#